data_AF-A0AAC8Q6M0-F1
#
_entry.id   AF-A0AAC8Q6M0-F1
#
_cell.length_a   1.000
_cell.length_b   1.000
_cell.length_c   1.000
_cell.angle_alpha   90.00
_cell.angle_beta   90.00
_cell.angle_gamma   90.00
#
_symmetry.space_group_name_H-M   'P 1'
#
loop_
_entity.id
_entity.type
_entity.pdbx_description
1 polymer ?
#
loop_
_entity_poly.entity_id
_entity_poly.type
_entity_poly.pdbx_seq_one_letter_code
_entity_poly.pdbx_strand_id
1 'polypeptide(L)' 'MRLMLAVLALLLSPGVADAAPRDVVLLFTGDNGGEIAPCG' A
#
# COMPACT_ATOMS: atom_id res chain seq x y z
N MET A 1 -15.09 -22.47 27.12
CA MET A 1 -14.35 -22.83 25.89
C MET A 1 -14.80 -22.06 24.65
N ARG A 2 -16.12 -22.01 24.35
CA ARG A 2 -16.64 -21.32 23.14
C ARG A 2 -16.29 -19.83 23.04
N LEU A 3 -16.25 -19.11 24.17
CA LEU A 3 -15.90 -17.68 24.21
C LEU A 3 -14.47 -17.41 23.76
N MET A 4 -13.50 -18.22 24.21
CA MET A 4 -12.10 -18.09 23.78
C MET A 4 -11.93 -18.33 22.29
N LEU A 5 -12.65 -19.31 21.72
CA LEU A 5 -12.60 -19.56 20.28
C LEU A 5 -13.12 -18.37 19.47
N ALA A 6 -14.19 -17.72 19.93
CA ALA A 6 -14.75 -16.55 19.25
C ALA A 6 -13.78 -15.36 19.26
N VAL A 7 -13.09 -15.14 20.39
CA VAL A 7 -12.05 -14.10 20.50
C VAL A 7 -10.86 -14.40 19.60
N LEU A 8 -10.39 -15.66 19.58
CA LEU A 8 -9.29 -16.08 18.72
C LEU A 8 -9.64 -15.91 17.23
N ALA A 9 -10.86 -16.26 16.83
CA ALA A 9 -11.33 -16.08 15.46
C ALA A 9 -11.42 -14.60 15.05
N LEU A 10 -11.80 -13.71 15.98
CA LEU A 10 -11.82 -12.27 15.74
C LEU A 10 -10.40 -11.70 15.58
N LEU A 11 -9.45 -12.12 16.41
CA LEU A 11 -8.04 -11.73 16.31
C LEU A 11 -7.37 -12.20 15.02
N LEU A 12 -7.77 -13.36 14.51
CA LEU A 12 -7.26 -13.93 13.25
C LEU A 12 -7.99 -13.42 12.02
N SER A 13 -9.10 -12.69 12.20
CA SER A 13 -9.82 -12.12 11.07
C SER A 13 -8.99 -11.00 10.44
N PRO A 14 -8.83 -10.97 9.10
CA PRO A 14 -8.12 -9.91 8.41
C PRO A 14 -8.98 -8.65 8.43
N GLY A 15 -9.03 -7.97 9.58
CA GLY A 15 -10.02 -6.94 9.85
C GLY A 15 -9.86 -5.70 8.97
N VAL A 16 -8.63 -5.33 8.61
CA VAL A 16 -8.35 -4.13 7.81
C VAL A 16 -6.99 -4.23 7.12
N ALA A 17 -6.65 -5.40 6.57
CA ALA A 17 -5.51 -5.48 5.65
C ALA A 17 -5.94 -4.93 4.29
N ASP A 18 -6.25 -3.63 4.25
CA ASP A 18 -6.49 -2.91 3.01
C ASP A 18 -5.15 -2.71 2.31
N ALA A 19 -4.68 -3.78 1.68
CA ALA A 19 -3.57 -3.77 0.74
C ALA A 19 -4.08 -3.46 -0.67
N ALA A 20 -5.09 -2.58 -0.80
CA ALA A 20 -5.46 -2.04 -2.10
C ALA A 20 -4.22 -1.42 -2.73
N PRO A 21 -3.86 -1.80 -3.97
CA PRO A 21 -2.79 -1.16 -4.71
C PRO A 21 -3.08 0.34 -4.74
N ARG A 22 -2.16 1.13 -4.19
CA ARG A 22 -2.26 2.59 -4.24
C ARG A 22 -1.78 3.04 -5.61
N ASP A 23 -2.47 4.01 -6.20
CA ASP A 23 -1.99 4.66 -7.40
C ASP A 23 -0.70 5.44 -7.05
N VAL A 24 0.45 4.87 -7.38
CA VAL A 24 1.75 5.50 -7.17
C VAL A 24 2.13 6.25 -8.44
N VAL A 25 2.22 7.58 -8.34
CA VAL A 25 2.77 8.41 -9.41
C VAL A 25 4.28 8.45 -9.26
N LEU A 26 5.01 7.95 -10.26
CA LEU A 26 6.46 8.10 -10.33
C LEU A 26 6.80 9.54 -10.72
N LEU A 27 7.32 10.31 -9.76
CA LEU A 27 7.84 11.65 -10.05
C LEU A 27 9.25 11.52 -10.62
N PHE A 28 9.36 11.62 -11.93
CA PHE A 28 10.66 11.72 -12.60
C PHE A 28 11.18 13.15 -12.46
N THR A 29 12.03 13.41 -11.45
CA THR A 29 12.75 14.68 -11.34
C THR A 29 14.00 14.62 -12.20
N GLY A 30 13.99 15.29 -13.35
CA GLY A 30 15.21 15.63 -14.07
C GLY A 30 15.88 16.84 -13.42
N ASP A 31 17.21 16.89 -13.43
CA ASP A 31 17.98 18.05 -12.97
C ASP A 31 18.07 19.17 -14.03
N ASN A 32 17.36 19.02 -15.15
CA ASN A 32 17.33 19.96 -16.29
C ASN A 32 16.59 21.29 -16.01
N GLY A 33 16.50 21.75 -14.77
CA GLY A 33 15.87 23.04 -14.45
C GLY A 33 14.38 23.15 -14.82
N GLY A 34 13.66 22.03 -14.97
CA GLY A 34 12.24 21.97 -15.32
C GLY A 34 11.92 21.38 -16.70
N GLU A 35 12.92 20.99 -17.49
CA GLU A 35 12.71 20.37 -18.80
C GLU A 35 12.73 18.82 -18.76
N ILE A 36 11.94 18.18 -19.63
CA ILE A 36 11.93 16.72 -19.78
C ILE A 36 13.27 16.28 -20.39
N ALA A 37 14.02 15.44 -19.68
CA ALA A 37 15.26 14.87 -20.20
C ALA A 37 14.99 14.02 -21.47
N PRO A 38 15.74 14.21 -22.57
CA PRO A 38 15.62 13.32 -23.71
C PRO A 38 16.15 11.94 -23.31
N CYS A 39 15.27 10.95 -23.30
CA CYS A 39 15.66 9.55 -23.08
C CYS A 39 16.44 9.08 -24.31
N GLY A 40 17.68 8.62 -24.10
CA GLY A 40 18.50 7.90 -25.07
C GLY A 40 18.68 6.45 -24.66
#